data_AF-A0A2D7IFW8-F1
#
_entry.id   AF-A0A2D7IFW8-F1
#
_cell.length_a   1.000
_cell.length_b   1.000
_cell.length_c   1.000
_cell.angle_alpha   90.00
_cell.angle_beta   90.00
_cell.angle_gamma   90.00
#
_symmetry.space_group_name_H-M   'P 1'
#
loop_
_entity.id
_entity.type
_entity.pdbx_description
1 polymer ?
#
loop_
_entity_poly.entity_id
_entity_poly.type
_entity_poly.pdbx_seq_one_letter_code
_entity_poly.pdbx_strand_id
1 'polypeptide(L)'
;MLYGIKQIMIDKRRLKLILGILFIFLVTNVCFADFNWKLMGKAGNGDKYFIDLSSIQKHKQMRNYIRLRDYAITDSHGENSSIITLRQIVKIKLFGF
;
A
#
# COMPACT_ATOMS: atom_id res chain seq x y z
N MET A 1 -9.88 -54.30 -11.55
CA MET A 1 -9.04 -53.25 -12.16
C MET A 1 -8.59 -52.33 -11.02
N LEU A 2 -7.37 -52.53 -10.52
CA LEU A 2 -6.85 -51.94 -9.28
C LEU A 2 -6.46 -50.47 -9.49
N TYR A 3 -7.19 -49.54 -8.88
CA TYR A 3 -6.78 -48.14 -8.77
C TYR A 3 -5.73 -48.03 -7.65
N GLY A 4 -4.45 -48.06 -8.03
CA GLY A 4 -3.34 -47.85 -7.12
C GLY A 4 -3.27 -46.37 -6.72
N ILE A 5 -3.75 -46.05 -5.52
CA ILE A 5 -3.51 -44.74 -4.90
C ILE A 5 -2.03 -44.69 -4.53
N LYS A 6 -1.25 -43.98 -5.35
CA LYS A 6 0.17 -43.74 -5.13
C LYS A 6 0.33 -42.87 -3.88
N GLN A 7 0.59 -43.48 -2.72
CA GLN A 7 0.91 -42.73 -1.51
C GLN A 7 2.20 -41.94 -1.74
N ILE A 8 2.09 -40.61 -1.81
CA ILE A 8 3.25 -39.72 -1.80
C ILE A 8 3.77 -39.69 -0.36
N MET A 9 4.68 -40.60 -0.02
CA MET A 9 5.47 -40.48 1.21
C MET A 9 6.48 -39.35 1.02
N ILE A 10 6.10 -38.15 1.48
CA ILE A 10 7.04 -37.04 1.62
C ILE A 10 7.83 -37.27 2.90
N ASP A 11 9.13 -37.51 2.78
CA ASP A 11 10.05 -37.61 3.90
C ASP A 11 9.95 -36.37 4.82
N LYS A 12 9.98 -36.57 6.14
CA LYS A 12 9.81 -35.50 7.14
C LYS A 12 10.79 -34.34 6.94
N ARG A 13 12.00 -34.62 6.45
CA ARG A 13 12.99 -33.57 6.11
C ARG A 13 12.53 -32.72 4.92
N ARG A 14 11.95 -33.34 3.89
CA ARG A 14 11.39 -32.64 2.71
C ARG A 14 10.16 -31.84 3.08
N LEU A 15 9.30 -32.37 3.97
CA LEU A 15 8.12 -31.66 4.45
C LEU A 15 8.50 -30.38 5.22
N LYS A 16 9.50 -30.43 6.10
CA LYS A 16 10.01 -29.24 6.80
C LYS A 16 10.55 -28.19 5.83
N LEU A 17 11.22 -28.62 4.77
CA LEU A 17 11.78 -27.74 3.76
C LEU A 17 10.68 -27.05 2.94
N ILE A 18 9.65 -27.80 2.52
CA ILE A 18 8.47 -27.27 1.82
C ILE A 18 7.73 -26.26 2.70
N LEU A 19 7.50 -26.59 3.98
CA LEU A 19 6.84 -25.70 4.92
C LEU A 19 7.66 -24.42 5.18
N GLY A 20 8.98 -24.53 5.27
CA GLY A 20 9.87 -23.39 5.43
C GLY A 20 9.82 -22.44 4.22
N ILE A 21 9.84 -22.98 3.01
CA ILE A 21 9.69 -22.18 1.77
C ILE A 21 8.32 -21.51 1.72
N LEU A 22 7.25 -22.24 2.06
CA LEU A 22 5.89 -21.69 2.09
C LEU A 22 5.76 -20.55 3.12
N PHE A 23 6.38 -20.72 4.29
CA PHE A 23 6.39 -19.72 5.34
C PHE A 23 7.12 -18.45 4.90
N ILE A 24 8.31 -18.57 4.29
CA ILE A 24 9.05 -17.43 3.76
C ILE A 24 8.21 -16.71 2.70
N PHE A 25 7.63 -17.45 1.75
CA PHE A 25 6.79 -16.88 0.70
C PHE A 25 5.58 -16.13 1.25
N LEU A 26 4.89 -16.69 2.25
CA LEU A 26 3.76 -16.02 2.90
C LEU A 26 4.20 -14.76 3.65
N VAL A 27 5.28 -14.83 4.42
CA VAL A 27 5.79 -13.69 5.19
C VAL A 27 6.27 -12.56 4.28
N THR A 28 6.96 -12.87 3.17
CA THR A 28 7.43 -11.84 2.23
C THR A 28 6.29 -11.17 1.48
N ASN A 29 5.17 -11.85 1.21
CA ASN A 29 4.04 -11.25 0.51
C ASN A 29 3.11 -10.43 1.43
N VAL A 30 3.12 -10.67 2.74
CA VAL A 30 2.27 -9.94 3.69
C VAL A 30 2.88 -8.58 4.11
N CYS A 31 4.19 -8.42 4.01
CA CYS A 31 4.89 -7.23 4.50
C CYS A 31 4.96 -6.04 3.52
N PHE A 32 4.47 -6.17 2.30
CA PHE A 32 4.37 -5.04 1.37
C PHE A 32 2.92 -4.57 1.30
N ALA A 33 2.52 -3.73 2.25
CA ALA A 33 1.39 -2.85 2.02
C ALA A 33 1.81 -1.88 0.92
N ASP A 34 1.51 -2.23 -0.33
CA ASP A 34 1.82 -1.41 -1.49
C ASP A 34 1.08 -0.07 -1.36
N PHE A 35 1.83 0.98 -1.00
CA PHE A 35 1.30 2.33 -1.03
C PHE A 35 0.86 2.64 -2.46
N ASN A 36 -0.44 2.90 -2.63
CA ASN A 36 -1.04 3.13 -3.93
C ASN A 36 -0.99 4.62 -4.26
N TRP A 37 0.22 5.12 -4.51
CA TRP A 37 0.46 6.54 -4.77
C TRP A 37 -0.12 6.99 -6.11
N LYS A 38 -0.99 8.00 -6.06
CA LYS A 38 -1.49 8.72 -7.24
C LYS A 38 -1.06 10.17 -7.19
N LEU A 39 -0.54 10.68 -8.31
CA LEU A 39 -0.22 12.11 -8.44
C LEU A 39 -1.49 12.95 -8.32
N MET A 40 -1.53 13.84 -7.34
CA MET A 40 -2.61 14.80 -7.10
C MET A 40 -2.37 16.10 -7.87
N GLY A 41 -1.11 16.53 -7.97
CA GLY A 41 -0.75 17.74 -8.70
C GLY A 41 0.66 18.22 -8.41
N LYS A 42 1.01 19.36 -9.01
CA LYS A 42 2.30 20.02 -8.89
C LYS A 42 2.09 21.49 -8.48
N ALA A 43 2.87 21.97 -7.52
CA ALA A 43 2.87 23.38 -7.15
C ALA A 43 3.75 24.22 -8.10
N GLY A 44 3.54 25.53 -8.11
CA GLY A 44 4.29 26.47 -8.97
C GLY A 44 5.80 26.48 -8.68
N ASN A 45 6.21 26.11 -7.46
CA ASN A 45 7.61 25.97 -7.06
C ASN A 45 8.26 24.65 -7.52
N GLY A 46 7.50 23.76 -8.16
CA GLY A 46 8.01 22.49 -8.66
C GLY A 46 7.58 21.25 -7.88
N ASP A 47 7.15 21.41 -6.63
CA ASP A 47 6.86 20.27 -5.75
C ASP A 47 5.71 19.43 -6.27
N LYS A 48 5.82 18.11 -6.14
CA LYS A 48 4.76 17.17 -6.52
C LYS A 48 4.07 16.65 -5.27
N TYR A 49 2.77 16.46 -5.38
CA TYR A 49 1.95 15.94 -4.29
C TYR A 49 1.31 14.63 -4.74
N PHE A 50 1.51 13.58 -3.96
CA PHE A 50 0.93 12.26 -4.17
C PHE A 50 -0.01 11.93 -3.03
N ILE A 51 -1.08 11.21 -3.34
CA ILE A 51 -2.03 10.67 -2.36
C ILE A 51 -1.96 9.15 -2.41
N ASP A 52 -1.88 8.52 -1.25
CA ASP A 52 -2.03 7.07 -1.17
C ASP A 52 -3.52 6.73 -1.18
N LEU A 53 -3.98 6.11 -2.27
CA LEU A 53 -5.38 5.74 -2.46
C LEU A 53 -5.85 4.71 -1.43
N SER A 54 -4.96 3.85 -0.95
CA SER A 54 -5.28 2.83 0.05
C SER A 54 -5.55 3.43 1.43
N SER A 55 -4.97 4.60 1.73
CA SER A 55 -5.17 5.34 2.99
C SER A 55 -6.47 6.14 3.07
N ILE A 56 -7.24 6.25 1.98
CA ILE A 56 -8.43 7.11 1.95
C ILE A 56 -9.55 6.52 2.81
N GLN A 57 -9.84 7.20 3.92
CA GLN A 57 -10.98 6.90 4.77
C GLN A 57 -12.02 8.01 4.66
N LYS A 58 -13.29 7.64 4.49
CA LYS A 58 -14.42 8.57 4.44
C LYS A 58 -15.29 8.35 5.68
N HIS A 59 -15.57 9.41 6.42
CA HIS A 59 -16.51 9.38 7.53
C HIS A 59 -17.39 10.63 7.50
N LYS A 60 -18.69 10.45 7.23
CA LYS A 60 -19.64 11.56 7.02
C LYS A 60 -19.14 12.52 5.94
N GLN A 61 -18.99 13.80 6.29
CA GLN A 61 -18.46 14.85 5.41
C GLN A 61 -16.93 15.03 5.56
N MET A 62 -16.23 14.07 6.17
CA MET A 62 -14.79 14.11 6.37
C MET A 62 -14.09 13.06 5.52
N ARG A 63 -12.93 13.41 4.98
CA ARG A 63 -11.99 12.50 4.33
C ARG A 63 -10.63 12.61 5.00
N ASN A 64 -10.07 11.47 5.41
CA ASN A 64 -8.72 11.35 5.90
C ASN A 64 -7.89 10.59 4.88
N TYR A 65 -6.64 11.01 4.66
CA TYR A 65 -5.72 10.33 3.75
C TYR A 65 -4.28 10.74 4.03
N ILE A 66 -3.35 9.91 3.61
CA ILE A 66 -1.92 10.19 3.63
C ILE A 66 -1.54 10.89 2.33
N ARG A 67 -0.76 11.97 2.45
CA ARG A 67 -0.18 12.70 1.33
C ARG A 67 1.33 12.70 1.44
N LEU A 68 2.01 12.37 0.35
CA LEU A 68 3.44 12.55 0.16
C LEU A 68 3.66 13.85 -0.62
N ARG A 69 4.54 14.72 -0.14
CA ARG A 69 5.10 15.85 -0.88
C ARG A 69 6.52 15.49 -1.28
N ASP A 70 6.77 15.51 -2.57
CA ASP A 70 8.08 15.32 -3.19
C ASP A 70 8.62 16.70 -3.57
N TYR A 71 9.69 17.12 -2.90
CA TYR A 71 10.22 18.47 -3.04
C TYR A 71 11.03 18.60 -4.33
N ALA A 72 10.82 19.69 -5.07
CA ALA A 72 11.66 19.97 -6.24
C ALA A 72 13.09 20.38 -5.85
N ILE A 73 13.24 20.95 -4.66
CA ILE A 73 14.52 21.35 -4.07
C ILE A 73 14.52 20.83 -2.63
N THR A 74 15.63 20.23 -2.20
CA THR A 74 15.83 19.77 -0.83
C THR A 74 15.46 20.85 0.17
N ASP A 75 14.72 20.48 1.22
CA ASP A 75 14.25 21.45 2.20
C ASP A 75 15.38 21.92 3.14
N SER A 76 15.06 22.84 4.05
CA SER A 76 16.03 23.40 5.01
C SER A 76 16.60 22.37 5.99
N HIS A 77 16.02 21.17 6.07
CA HIS A 77 16.45 20.08 6.94
C HIS A 77 17.23 19.00 6.18
N GLY A 78 17.42 19.15 4.87
CA GLY A 78 18.09 18.13 4.05
C GLY A 78 17.15 17.05 3.50
N GLU A 79 15.84 17.22 3.65
CA GLU A 79 14.84 16.24 3.21
C GLU A 79 14.41 16.48 1.75
N ASN A 80 14.19 15.39 1.02
CA ASN A 80 13.68 15.42 -0.36
C ASN A 80 12.18 15.14 -0.44
N SER A 81 11.57 14.67 0.65
CA SER A 81 10.12 14.44 0.70
C SER A 81 9.58 14.54 2.11
N SER A 82 8.26 14.70 2.24
CA SER A 82 7.57 14.59 3.52
C SER A 82 6.23 13.88 3.39
N ILE A 83 5.89 13.06 4.38
CA ILE A 83 4.61 12.37 4.47
C ILE A 83 3.80 13.03 5.58
N ILE A 84 2.56 13.39 5.26
CA ILE A 84 1.64 13.99 6.22
C ILE A 84 0.27 13.34 6.14
N THR A 85 -0.39 13.19 7.29
CA THR A 85 -1.80 12.81 7.35
C THR A 85 -2.65 14.06 7.18
N LEU A 86 -3.55 14.05 6.21
CA LEU A 86 -4.49 15.12 5.95
C LEU A 86 -5.90 14.72 6.34
N ARG A 87 -6.63 15.70 6.89
CA ARG A 87 -8.03 15.61 7.24
C ARG A 87 -8.79 16.77 6.58
N GLN A 88 -9.70 16.44 5.67
CA GLN A 88 -10.37 17.42 4.81
C GLN A 88 -11.89 17.30 4.93
N ILE A 89 -12.58 18.44 5.10
CA ILE A 89 -14.04 18.52 4.97
C ILE A 89 -14.41 18.46 3.49
N VAL A 90 -15.21 17.46 3.11
CA VAL A 90 -15.79 17.32 1.78
C VAL A 90 -17.15 18.00 1.78
N LYS A 91 -17.24 19.19 1.19
CA LYS A 91 -18.53 19.80 0.86
C LYS A 91 -19.12 19.02 -0.32
N ILE A 92 -20.11 18.18 -0.07
CA ILE A 92 -20.88 17.54 -1.14
C ILE A 92 -21.75 18.64 -1.75
N LYS A 93 -21.38 19.11 -2.95
CA LYS A 93 -22.32 19.85 -3.79
C LYS A 93 -23.32 18.83 -4.32
N LEU A 94 -24.50 18.77 -3.70
CA LEU A 94 -25.66 18.14 -4.33
C LEU A 94 -25.99 19.01 -5.54
N PHE A 95 -25.57 18.57 -6.73
CA PHE A 95 -26.18 19.07 -7.96
C PHE A 95 -27.60 18.50 -7.98
N GLY A 96 -28.57 19.38 -7.75
CA GLY A 96 -30.00 19.03 -7.82
C GLY A 96 -30.34 18.51 -9.20
N PHE A 97 -31.11 17.42 -9.23
CA PHE A 97 -31.84 16.95 -10.40
C PHE A 97 -33.04 17.86 -10.65
#